data_AF-A0A3D4LPR3-F1
#
_entry.id   AF-A0A3D4LPR3-F1
#
_cell.length_a   1.000
_cell.length_b   1.000
_cell.length_c   1.000
_cell.angle_alpha   90.00
_cell.angle_beta   90.00
_cell.angle_gamma   90.00
#
_symmetry.space_group_name_H-M   'P 1'
#
loop_
_entity.id
_entity.type
_entity.pdbx_description
1 polymer ?
#
loop_
_entity_poly.entity_id
_entity_poly.type
_entity_poly.pdbx_seq_one_letter_code
_entity_poly.pdbx_strand_id
1 'polypeptide(L)' 'LNIWSAGCSSGEEPYTIAMILDDYFKYKINQWKIRINATDISENVLSKAREGIYSEDSISKLPESYIKRYFIKL' A
#
# COMPACT_ATOMS: atom_id res chain seq x y z
N LEU A 1 -0.37 -16.45 -1.13
CA LEU A 1 -1.06 -15.53 -2.05
C LEU A 1 -0.01 -14.65 -2.72
N ASN A 2 0.11 -14.72 -4.04
CA ASN A 2 1.01 -13.86 -4.80
C ASN A 2 0.15 -12.90 -5.63
N ILE A 3 0.38 -11.60 -5.47
CA ILE A 3 -0.35 -10.54 -6.16
C ILE A 3 0.65 -9.71 -6.94
N TRP A 4 0.29 -9.33 -8.16
CA TRP A 4 1.08 -8.44 -9.00
C TRP A 4 0.26 -7.20 -9.34
N SER A 5 0.74 -6.04 -8.89
CA SER A 5 0.26 -4.71 -9.28
C SER A 5 1.15 -4.19 -10.41
N ALA A 6 0.62 -4.17 -11.63
CA ALA A 6 1.33 -3.77 -12.84
C ALA A 6 0.93 -2.34 -13.23
N GLY A 7 1.92 -1.46 -13.43
CA GLY A 7 1.70 -0.03 -13.61
C GLY A 7 1.32 0.68 -12.30
N CYS A 8 2.02 0.36 -11.20
CA CYS A 8 1.63 0.80 -9.86
C CYS A 8 1.85 2.30 -9.57
N SER A 9 2.44 3.05 -10.51
CA SER A 9 2.73 4.48 -10.36
C SER A 9 3.48 4.79 -9.05
N SER A 10 2.99 5.75 -8.25
CA SER A 10 3.51 6.16 -6.95
C SER A 10 3.15 5.22 -5.79
N GLY A 11 2.63 4.02 -6.07
CA GLY A 11 2.50 2.93 -5.08
C GLY A 11 1.18 2.91 -4.30
N GLU A 12 0.22 3.78 -4.61
CA GLU A 12 -1.07 3.83 -3.89
C GLU A 12 -1.81 2.49 -3.96
N GLU A 13 -1.82 1.84 -5.13
CA GLU A 13 -2.48 0.54 -5.33
C GLU A 13 -1.86 -0.61 -4.50
N PRO A 14 -0.54 -0.90 -4.57
CA PRO A 14 0.03 -1.99 -3.78
C PRO A 14 -0.09 -1.76 -2.27
N TYR A 15 -0.03 -0.51 -1.78
CA TYR A 15 -0.31 -0.21 -0.37
C TYR A 15 -1.79 -0.44 -0.02
N THR A 16 -2.72 -0.04 -0.89
CA THR A 16 -4.16 -0.32 -0.70
C THR A 16 -4.43 -1.82 -0.60
N ILE A 17 -3.82 -2.61 -1.47
CA ILE A 17 -3.91 -4.08 -1.42
C ILE A 17 -3.36 -4.60 -0.08
N ALA A 18 -2.20 -4.11 0.35
CA ALA A 18 -1.61 -4.52 1.63
C ALA A 18 -2.51 -4.19 2.83
N MET A 19 -3.07 -2.97 2.88
CA MET A 19 -3.99 -2.53 3.93
C MET A 19 -5.26 -3.37 3.98
N ILE A 20 -5.85 -3.70 2.82
CA ILE A 20 -7.06 -4.53 2.73
C ILE A 20 -6.76 -5.96 3.20
N LEU A 21 -5.62 -6.53 2.82
CA LEU A 21 -5.24 -7.88 3.23
C LEU A 21 -5.00 -7.95 4.75
N ASP A 22 -4.32 -6.95 5.31
CA ASP A 22 -4.12 -6.85 6.76
C ASP A 22 -5.45 -6.69 7.51
N ASP A 23 -6.38 -5.90 6.99
CA ASP A 23 -7.69 -5.74 7.62
C ASP A 23 -8.61 -6.97 7.45
N TYR A 24 -8.49 -7.69 6.34
CA TYR A 24 -9.27 -8.90 6.09
C TYR A 24 -8.80 -10.08 6.94
N PHE A 25 -7.49 -10.35 6.94
CA PHE A 25 -6.93 -11.49 7.66
C PHE A 25 -6.69 -11.20 9.15
N LYS A 26 -6.48 -9.93 9.53
CA LYS A 26 -6.23 -9.50 10.92
C LYS A 26 -5.16 -10.39 11.57
N TYR A 27 -5.46 -10.93 12.74
CA TYR A 27 -4.58 -11.82 13.51
C TYR A 27 -4.19 -13.12 12.76
N LYS A 28 -4.89 -13.49 11.69
CA LYS A 28 -4.55 -14.67 10.88
C LYS A 28 -3.55 -14.36 9.77
N ILE A 29 -3.17 -13.11 9.53
CA ILE A 29 -2.31 -12.77 8.39
C ILE A 29 -0.97 -13.50 8.42
N ASN A 30 -0.43 -13.74 9.62
CA ASN A 30 0.81 -14.50 9.84
C ASN A 30 0.72 -15.98 9.43
N GLN A 31 -0.50 -16.52 9.24
CA GLN A 31 -0.72 -17.88 8.71
C GLN A 31 -0.64 -17.92 7.18
N TRP A 32 -0.58 -16.76 6.52
CA TRP A 32 -0.57 -16.63 5.08
C TRP A 32 0.78 -16.11 4.59
N LYS A 33 1.39 -16.84 3.65
CA LYS A 33 2.52 -16.33 2.88
C LYS A 33 2.00 -15.41 1.78
N ILE A 34 2.00 -14.10 2.04
CA ILE A 34 1.54 -13.06 1.10
C ILE A 34 2.76 -12.38 0.47
N ARG A 35 2.73 -12.19 -0.86
CA ARG A 35 3.69 -11.39 -1.60
C ARG A 35 2.95 -10.46 -2.55
N ILE A 36 3.24 -9.17 -2.49
CA ILE A 36 2.77 -8.16 -3.43
C ILE A 36 3.98 -7.69 -4.22
N ASN A 37 3.99 -7.98 -5.52
CA ASN A 37 4.97 -7.43 -6.44
C ASN A 37 4.34 -6.20 -7.10
N ALA A 38 5.00 -5.06 -7.01
CA ALA A 38 4.56 -3.82 -7.64
C ALA A 38 5.59 -3.41 -8.68
N THR A 39 5.16 -3.16 -9.92
CA THR A 39 6.05 -2.82 -11.03
C THR A 39 5.50 -1.63 -11.79
N ASP A 40 6.37 -0.74 -12.23
CA ASP A 40 6.05 0.37 -13.13
C ASP A 40 7.21 0.55 -14.13
N ILE A 41 6.95 1.22 -15.25
CA ILE A 41 7.98 1.54 -16.24
C ILE A 41 8.86 2.71 -15.78
N SER A 42 8.33 3.60 -14.94
CA SER A 42 9.01 4.81 -14.51
C SER A 42 9.70 4.61 -13.16
N GLU A 43 11.03 4.63 -13.15
CA GLU A 43 11.80 4.52 -11.90
C GLU A 43 11.52 5.72 -10.97
N ASN A 44 11.22 6.90 -11.52
CA ASN A 44 10.91 8.09 -10.73
C ASN A 44 9.66 7.89 -9.86
N VAL A 45 8.62 7.22 -10.37
CA VAL A 45 7.42 6.93 -9.58
C VAL A 45 7.64 5.74 -8.65
N LEU A 46 8.45 4.76 -9.05
CA LEU A 46 8.87 3.69 -8.15
C LEU A 46 9.67 4.20 -6.95
N SER A 47 10.50 5.23 -7.12
CA SER A 47 11.19 5.88 -5.99
C SER A 47 10.19 6.44 -4.98
N LYS A 48 9.15 7.14 -5.46
CA LYS A 48 8.06 7.65 -4.60
C LYS A 48 7.30 6.53 -3.91
N ALA A 49 7.01 5.46 -4.65
CA ALA A 49 6.34 4.27 -4.10
C ALA A 49 7.16 3.61 -2.99
N ARG A 50 8.49 3.57 -3.11
CA ARG A 50 9.38 3.02 -2.07
C ARG A 50 9.49 3.91 -0.84
N GLU A 51 9.47 5.23 -1.02
CA GLU A 51 9.45 6.19 0.08
C GLU A 51 8.14 6.09 0.88
N GLY A 52 7.01 5.85 0.20
CA GLY A 52 5.71 5.68 0.86
C GLY A 52 5.21 6.97 1.53
N ILE A 53 5.68 8.13 1.08
CA ILE A 53 5.30 9.44 1.61
C ILE A 53 4.21 10.03 0.71
N TYR A 54 3.07 10.34 1.31
CA TYR A 54 1.90 10.89 0.62
C TYR A 54 1.43 12.17 1.32
N SER A 55 0.92 13.13 0.55
CA SER A 55 0.31 14.34 1.12
C SER A 55 -1.04 14.01 1.77
N GLU A 56 -1.50 14.88 2.67
CA GLU A 56 -2.82 14.76 3.29
C GLU A 56 -3.94 14.72 2.23
N ASP A 57 -3.80 15.49 1.15
CA ASP A 57 -4.74 15.48 0.02
C ASP A 57 -4.80 14.12 -0.70
N SER A 58 -3.65 13.47 -0.89
CA SER A 58 -3.57 12.16 -1.57
C SER A 58 -4.26 11.05 -0.78
N ILE A 59 -4.29 11.15 0.56
CA ILE A 59 -4.92 10.15 1.44
C ILE A 59 -6.31 10.57 1.94
N SER A 60 -6.79 11.76 1.57
CA SER A 60 -8.06 12.36 2.04
C SER A 60 -9.30 11.49 1.82
N LYS A 61 -9.26 10.58 0.82
CA LYS A 61 -10.36 9.66 0.49
C LYS A 61 -10.35 8.38 1.33
N LEU A 62 -9.28 8.12 2.09
CA LEU A 62 -9.20 6.94 2.94
C LEU A 62 -10.03 7.15 4.23
N PRO A 63 -10.67 6.10 4.76
CA PRO A 63 -11.29 6.18 6.07
C PRO A 63 -10.28 6.60 7.14
N GLU A 64 -10.67 7.46 8.09
CA GLU A 64 -9.78 7.91 9.16
C GLU A 64 -9.14 6.76 9.95
N SER A 65 -9.86 5.64 10.11
CA SER A 65 -9.36 4.44 10.79
C SER A 65 -8.17 3.82 10.06
N TYR A 66 -8.16 3.87 8.73
CA TYR A 66 -7.05 3.39 7.92
C TYR A 66 -5.86 4.35 8.01
N ILE A 67 -6.11 5.66 7.94
CA ILE A 67 -5.06 6.68 8.09
C ILE A 67 -4.36 6.51 9.45
N LYS A 68 -5.12 6.42 10.54
CA LYS A 68 -4.57 6.26 11.90
C LYS A 68 -3.82 4.95 12.11
N ARG A 69 -4.18 3.88 11.39
CA ARG A 69 -3.58 2.55 11.55
C ARG A 69 -2.33 2.36 10.70
N TYR A 70 -2.30 2.89 9.48
CA TYR A 70 -1.30 2.56 8.47
C TYR A 70 -0.36 3.70 8.09
N PHE A 71 -0.64 4.93 8.54
CA PHE A 71 0.21 6.09 8.28
C PHE A 71 0.78 6.67 9.58
N ILE A 72 1.98 7.26 9.46
CA ILE A 72 2.63 8.02 10.53
C ILE A 72 2.79 9.45 10.02
N LYS A 73 2.39 10.44 10.82
CA LYS A 73 2.60 11.84 10.48
C LYS A 73 4.09 12.18 10.63
N LEU A 74 4.68 12.67 9.54
CA LEU A 74 6.07 13.16 9.49
C LEU A 74 6.20 14.51 10.20
#